data_AF-A0A380MLM4-F1
#
_entry.id   AF-A0A380MLM4-F1
#
_cell.length_a   1.000
_cell.length_b   1.000
_cell.length_c   1.000
_cell.angle_alpha   90.00
_cell.angle_beta   90.00
_cell.angle_gamma   90.00
#
_symmetry.space_group_name_H-M   'P 1'
#
loop_
_entity.id
_entity.type
_entity.pdbx_description
1 polymer ?
#
loop_
_entity_poly.entity_id
_entity_poly.type
_entity_poly.pdbx_seq_one_letter_code
_entity_poly.pdbx_strand_id
1 'polypeptide(L)' 'MQRFASEYIAQWWLYKGRKKQEKARRTNNLSLLIEGKRDELAGRIIAYYGYPVRRALKEADETNV' A
#
# COMPACT_ATOMS: atom_id res chain seq x y z
N MET A 1 19.68 11.03 6.21
CA MET A 1 18.79 11.60 5.16
C MET A 1 17.78 10.61 4.56
N GLN A 2 17.98 9.28 4.61
CA GLN A 2 17.10 8.31 3.93
C GLN A 2 15.74 8.04 4.59
N ARG A 3 15.58 8.28 5.91
CA ARG A 3 14.34 7.99 6.66
C ARG A 3 13.13 8.84 6.26
N PHE A 4 13.33 10.14 6.01
CA PHE A 4 12.22 11.04 5.68
C PHE A 4 11.58 10.68 4.34
N ALA A 5 12.40 10.36 3.33
CA ALA A 5 11.88 9.94 2.03
C ALA A 5 11.06 8.64 2.12
N SER A 6 11.52 7.64 2.91
CA SER A 6 10.75 6.40 3.10
C SER A 6 9.44 6.63 3.84
N GLU A 7 9.39 7.55 4.80
CA GLU A 7 8.15 7.90 5.52
C GLU A 7 7.12 8.57 4.61
N TYR A 8 7.51 9.56 3.81
CA TYR A 8 6.59 10.19 2.85
C TYR A 8 6.05 9.19 1.83
N ILE A 9 6.91 8.31 1.33
CA ILE A 9 6.50 7.24 0.41
C ILE A 9 5.53 6.28 1.11
N ALA A 10 5.82 5.84 2.32
CA ALA A 10 4.92 4.99 3.08
C ALA A 10 3.54 5.62 3.29
N GLN A 11 3.48 6.89 3.72
CA GLN A 11 2.22 7.61 3.92
C GLN A 11 1.42 7.74 2.62
N TRP A 12 2.09 7.97 1.49
CA TRP A 12 1.44 8.01 0.18
C TRP A 12 0.77 6.67 -0.16
N TRP A 13 1.46 5.55 0.03
CA TRP A 13 0.92 4.22 -0.25
C TRP A 13 -0.23 3.85 0.68
N LEU A 14 -0.12 4.19 1.97
CA LEU A 14 -1.22 4.04 2.94
C LEU A 14 -2.46 4.83 2.50
N TYR A 15 -2.28 6.11 2.13
CA TYR A 15 -3.37 6.97 1.67
C TYR A 15 -4.02 6.43 0.40
N LYS A 16 -3.21 6.08 -0.61
CA LYS A 16 -3.65 5.53 -1.88
C LYS A 16 -4.46 4.25 -1.69
N GLY A 17 -3.97 3.32 -0.87
CA GLY A 17 -4.65 2.08 -0.55
C GLY A 17 -6.03 2.31 0.08
N ARG A 18 -6.10 3.18 1.09
CA ARG A 18 -7.38 3.56 1.72
C ARG A 18 -8.36 4.18 0.73
N LYS A 19 -7.90 5.08 -0.14
CA LYS A 19 -8.77 5.70 -1.16
C LYS A 19 -9.30 4.72 -2.19
N LYS A 20 -8.48 3.74 -2.60
CA LYS A 20 -8.94 2.64 -3.46
C LYS A 20 -10.01 1.80 -2.77
N GLN A 21 -9.81 1.44 -1.50
CA GLN A 21 -10.80 0.66 -0.73
C GLN A 21 -12.12 1.45 -0.53
N GLU A 22 -12.05 2.75 -0.23
CA GLU A 22 -13.23 3.62 -0.14
C GLU A 22 -14.01 3.65 -1.46
N LYS A 23 -13.31 3.84 -2.59
CA LYS A 23 -13.91 3.85 -3.92
C LYS A 23 -14.50 2.48 -4.27
N ALA A 24 -13.78 1.40 -3.97
CA ALA A 24 -14.21 0.03 -4.21
C ALA A 24 -15.51 -0.30 -3.49
N ARG A 25 -15.66 0.12 -2.23
CA ARG A 25 -16.91 -0.05 -1.46
C ARG A 25 -18.07 0.72 -2.09
N ARG A 26 -17.84 1.93 -2.62
CA ARG A 26 -18.89 2.73 -3.28
C ARG A 26 -19.33 2.15 -4.62
N THR A 27 -18.41 1.56 -5.37
CA THR A 27 -18.67 1.02 -6.72
C THR A 27 -18.86 -0.50 -6.74
N ASN A 28 -18.85 -1.15 -5.58
CA ASN A 28 -18.83 -2.60 -5.42
C ASN A 28 -17.75 -3.31 -6.29
N ASN A 29 -16.57 -2.71 -6.42
CA ASN A 29 -15.49 -3.21 -7.29
C ASN A 29 -14.47 -4.01 -6.48
N LEU A 30 -14.56 -5.34 -6.54
CA LEU A 30 -13.69 -6.26 -5.79
C LEU A 30 -12.22 -6.16 -6.18
N SER A 31 -11.91 -6.00 -7.48
CA SER A 31 -10.52 -5.86 -7.94
C SER A 31 -9.87 -4.61 -7.34
N LEU A 32 -10.61 -3.50 -7.30
CA LEU A 32 -10.12 -2.25 -6.70
C LEU A 32 -9.96 -2.37 -5.18
N LEU A 33 -10.78 -3.21 -4.52
CA LEU A 33 -10.65 -3.50 -3.10
C LEU A 33 -9.35 -4.26 -2.82
N ILE A 34 -9.06 -5.30 -3.59
CA ILE A 34 -7.83 -6.11 -3.51
C ILE A 34 -6.60 -5.22 -3.75
N GLU A 35 -6.61 -4.43 -4.83
CA GLU A 35 -5.54 -3.46 -5.09
C GLU A 35 -5.35 -2.45 -3.96
N GLY A 36 -6.45 -1.98 -3.37
CA GLY A 36 -6.39 -1.03 -2.27
C GLY A 36 -5.80 -1.62 -1.00
N LYS A 37 -6.06 -2.90 -0.72
CA LYS A 37 -5.43 -3.62 0.40
C LYS A 37 -3.94 -3.88 0.15
N ARG A 38 -3.58 -4.30 -1.06
CA ARG A 38 -2.18 -4.46 -1.49
C ARG A 38 -1.39 -3.16 -1.34
N ASP A 39 -1.92 -2.05 -1.85
CA ASP A 39 -1.28 -0.73 -1.78
C ASP A 39 -1.11 -0.27 -0.32
N GLU A 40 -2.10 -0.51 0.54
CA GLU A 40 -1.99 -0.20 1.97
C GLU A 40 -0.94 -1.08 2.68
N LEU A 41 -0.91 -2.39 2.39
CA LEU A 41 0.09 -3.30 2.96
C LEU A 41 1.50 -2.90 2.56
N ALA A 42 1.72 -2.55 1.29
CA ALA A 42 3.01 -2.03 0.83
C ALA A 42 3.43 -0.78 1.63
N GLY A 43 2.50 0.15 1.88
CA GLY A 43 2.76 1.32 2.73
C GLY A 43 3.19 0.95 4.16
N ARG A 44 2.56 -0.07 4.77
CA ARG A 44 2.95 -0.58 6.10
C ARG A 44 4.34 -1.21 6.09
N ILE A 45 4.66 -2.00 5.07
CA ILE A 45 5.98 -2.64 4.93
C ILE A 45 7.09 -1.58 4.78
N ILE A 46 6.85 -0.54 3.97
CA ILE A 46 7.81 0.57 3.82
C ILE A 46 7.98 1.32 5.15
N ALA A 47 6.89 1.61 5.87
CA ALA A 47 6.95 2.30 7.16
C ALA A 47 7.71 1.51 8.22
N TYR A 48 7.50 0.19 8.27
CA TYR A 48 8.07 -0.68 9.31
C TYR A 48 9.52 -1.06 9.02
N TYR A 49 9.82 -1.48 7.78
CA TYR A 49 11.13 -2.01 7.42
C TYR A 49 12.01 -1.03 6.65
N GLY A 50 11.47 0.11 6.19
CA GLY A 50 12.20 1.03 5.31
C GLY A 50 12.50 0.45 3.93
N TYR A 51 11.77 -0.58 3.51
CA TYR A 51 12.05 -1.26 2.25
C TYR A 51 11.75 -0.38 1.02
N PRO A 52 12.50 -0.56 -0.09
CA PRO A 52 12.14 0.04 -1.35
C PRO A 52 10.75 -0.40 -1.80
N VAL A 53 10.02 0.50 -2.46
CA VAL A 53 8.64 0.27 -2.95
C VAL A 53 8.49 -1.04 -3.70
N ARG A 54 9.45 -1.37 -4.59
CA ARG A 54 9.39 -2.60 -5.40
C ARG A 54 9.38 -3.87 -4.55
N ARG A 55 10.16 -3.88 -3.47
CA ARG A 55 10.22 -5.02 -2.53
C ARG A 55 8.93 -5.08 -1.71
N ALA A 56 8.47 -3.95 -1.20
CA ALA A 56 7.24 -3.89 -0.42
C ALA A 56 5.99 -4.33 -1.22
N LEU A 57 5.92 -3.98 -2.51
CA LEU A 57 4.86 -4.45 -3.40
C LEU A 57 4.93 -5.95 -3.66
N LYS A 58 6.14 -6.48 -3.88
CA LYS A 58 6.34 -7.92 -4.06
C LYS A 58 5.91 -8.71 -2.82
N GLU A 59 6.33 -8.27 -1.64
CA GLU A 59 5.92 -8.90 -0.38
C GLU A 59 4.40 -8.78 -0.16
N ALA A 60 3.80 -7.63 -0.52
CA ALA A 60 2.36 -7.47 -0.44
C ALA A 60 1.60 -8.41 -1.40
N ASP A 61 2.12 -8.66 -2.60
CA ASP A 61 1.54 -9.62 -3.55
C ASP A 61 1.64 -11.06 -3.05
N GLU A 62 2.80 -11.44 -2.51
CA GLU A 62 3.06 -12.78 -1.97
C GLU A 62 2.18 -13.09 -0.74
N THR A 63 1.68 -12.07 -0.05
CA THR A 63 0.83 -12.21 1.14
C THR A 63 -0.65 -12.52 0.79
N ASN A 64 -1.04 -12.57 -0.50
CA ASN A 64 -2.40 -12.90 -0.96
C ASN A 64 -3.52 -12.10 -0.24
N VAL A 65 -3.43 -10.76 -0.27
CA VAL A 65 -4.40 -9.84 0.36
C VAL A 65 -5.68 -9.61 -0.45
#